data_AF-A0A1L7XMQ1-F1
#
_entry.id   AF-A0A1L7XMQ1-F1
#
_cell.length_a   1.000
_cell.length_b   1.000
_cell.length_c   1.000
_cell.angle_alpha   90.00
_cell.angle_beta   90.00
_cell.angle_gamma   90.00
#
_symmetry.space_group_name_H-M   'P 1'
#
loop_
_entity.id
_entity.type
_entity.pdbx_description
1 polymer ?
#
loop_
_entity_poly.entity_id
_entity_poly.type
_entity_poly.pdbx_seq_one_letter_code
_entity_poly.pdbx_strand_id
1 'polypeptide(L)'
;MASPSQDPAIDDVFRRLQGVYASLSSAKSPFEAMKSKALLRTTALELASSVQQPHEAATAFAMSNAVHPCYRAASDCGILTKWPKETMTAQELAARTGADARLIARLMRILTASGVFTEVGEEKYSHNGLSSTLSIPAFLGMVKFTSPGVAKLPEYLAATSYTNPGSIPGTATPFQYGNNTPLGFYQALAKDSKARAGFDDQMKRHVLMERAKSQTGFASMYDFRGEIGALITSSEEVALVDVGGSQGHVLEDVRKHLPDLKGRLILEELPETLESVQVPEGVEAVPYNFLESVQPIKGGPFSSITGNYNTNQLNRSCMLSIQTNLLELERREWKANPEKHTSSTEEGPFSTSDYGAHSSASWGAASSGIDGYTDDADGGRIKNRETVEGVPGRGWF
;
A
#
# COMPACT_ATOMS: atom_id res chain seq x y z
N MET A 1 -34.17 -23.99 33.49
CA MET A 1 -33.42 -23.31 32.41
C MET A 1 -32.59 -22.24 33.08
N ALA A 2 -31.26 -22.33 33.03
CA ALA A 2 -30.42 -21.23 33.51
C ALA A 2 -30.75 -19.99 32.67
N SER A 3 -30.96 -18.84 33.32
CA SER A 3 -31.09 -17.57 32.62
C SER A 3 -29.84 -17.40 31.73
N PRO A 4 -29.97 -17.04 30.45
CA PRO A 4 -28.80 -16.75 29.63
C PRO A 4 -28.02 -15.63 30.32
N SER A 5 -26.90 -15.97 30.95
CA SER A 5 -26.02 -14.99 31.55
C SER A 5 -25.35 -14.23 30.41
N GLN A 6 -25.51 -12.91 30.36
CA GLN A 6 -24.75 -12.06 29.45
C GLN A 6 -23.26 -12.34 29.67
N ASP A 7 -22.54 -12.60 28.58
CA ASP A 7 -21.09 -12.80 28.62
C ASP A 7 -20.44 -11.47 29.02
N PRO A 8 -19.73 -11.41 30.18
CA PRO A 8 -19.09 -10.18 30.65
C PRO A 8 -18.11 -9.58 29.64
N ALA A 9 -17.55 -10.38 28.73
CA ALA A 9 -16.69 -9.90 27.65
C ALA A 9 -17.47 -9.08 26.61
N ILE A 10 -18.69 -9.50 26.25
CA ILE A 10 -19.56 -8.78 25.31
C ILE A 10 -19.96 -7.42 25.91
N ASP A 11 -20.28 -7.40 27.20
CA ASP A 11 -20.63 -6.16 27.91
C ASP A 11 -19.46 -5.17 28.01
N ASP A 12 -18.22 -5.65 28.08
CA ASP A 12 -17.03 -4.81 28.01
C ASP A 12 -16.85 -4.17 26.63
N VAL A 13 -16.94 -4.96 25.56
CA VAL A 13 -16.83 -4.44 24.19
C VAL A 13 -17.95 -3.45 23.89
N PHE A 14 -19.18 -3.71 24.34
CA PHE A 14 -20.29 -2.77 24.18
C PHE A 14 -20.06 -1.45 24.91
N ARG A 15 -19.58 -1.48 26.17
CA ARG A 15 -19.22 -0.25 26.90
C ARG A 15 -18.11 0.53 26.21
N ARG A 16 -17.08 -0.16 25.70
CA ARG A 16 -16.02 0.45 24.88
C ARG A 16 -16.59 1.12 23.64
N LEU A 17 -17.50 0.44 22.92
CA LEU A 17 -18.16 0.99 21.72
C LEU A 17 -18.89 2.30 22.04
N GLN A 18 -19.66 2.33 23.13
CA GLN A 18 -20.37 3.53 23.60
C GLN A 18 -19.40 4.67 23.92
N GLY A 19 -18.29 4.38 24.61
CA GLY A 19 -17.26 5.38 24.94
C GLY A 19 -16.58 5.97 23.70
N VAL A 20 -16.29 5.13 22.70
CA VAL A 20 -15.70 5.59 21.43
C VAL A 20 -16.70 6.41 20.62
N TYR A 21 -17.98 6.00 20.58
CA TYR A 21 -19.04 6.77 19.92
C TYR A 21 -19.23 8.15 20.56
N ALA A 22 -19.18 8.24 21.89
CA ALA A 22 -19.21 9.52 22.59
C ALA A 22 -17.99 10.39 22.25
N SER A 23 -16.80 9.78 22.17
CA SER A 23 -15.54 10.47 21.79
C SER A 23 -15.56 11.00 20.37
N LEU A 24 -16.28 10.34 19.45
CA LEU A 24 -16.49 10.86 18.10
C LEU A 24 -17.30 12.16 18.10
N SER A 25 -18.30 12.27 18.98
CA SER A 25 -19.17 13.45 19.08
C SER A 25 -18.45 14.65 19.71
N SER A 26 -17.37 14.43 20.46
CA SER A 26 -16.58 15.45 21.14
C SER A 26 -15.23 15.75 20.47
N ALA A 27 -14.96 15.17 19.29
CA ALA A 27 -13.73 15.38 18.55
C ALA A 27 -13.53 16.87 18.20
N LYS A 28 -12.36 17.41 18.54
CA LYS A 28 -12.01 18.83 18.36
C LYS A 28 -11.27 19.11 17.06
N SER A 29 -10.79 18.06 16.39
CA SER A 29 -10.12 18.15 15.10
C SER A 29 -10.59 17.04 14.15
N PRO A 30 -10.48 17.23 12.82
CA PRO A 30 -10.77 16.17 11.88
C PRO A 30 -9.86 14.94 12.03
N PHE A 31 -8.60 15.11 12.49
CA PHE A 31 -7.73 13.99 12.86
C PHE A 31 -8.29 13.16 14.03
N GLU A 32 -8.73 13.81 15.10
CA GLU A 32 -9.40 13.14 16.23
C GLU A 32 -10.68 12.43 15.78
N ALA A 33 -11.49 13.07 14.94
CA ALA A 33 -12.69 12.46 14.37
C ALA A 33 -12.36 11.23 13.50
N MET A 34 -11.29 11.28 12.71
CA MET A 34 -10.85 10.15 11.91
C MET A 34 -10.39 8.97 12.78
N LYS A 35 -9.57 9.23 13.79
CA LYS A 35 -9.12 8.22 14.76
C LYS A 35 -10.31 7.58 15.49
N SER A 36 -11.25 8.41 15.96
CA SER A 36 -12.47 7.93 16.60
C SER A 36 -13.35 7.11 15.66
N LYS A 37 -13.49 7.48 14.38
CA LYS A 37 -14.21 6.66 13.38
C LYS A 37 -13.53 5.31 13.14
N ALA A 38 -12.20 5.29 13.02
CA ALA A 38 -11.46 4.05 12.83
C ALA A 38 -11.62 3.11 14.03
N LEU A 39 -11.47 3.65 15.25
CA LEU A 39 -11.67 2.89 16.48
C LEU A 39 -13.11 2.40 16.61
N LEU A 40 -14.11 3.25 16.30
CA LEU A 40 -15.52 2.89 16.33
C LEU A 40 -15.80 1.70 15.41
N ARG A 41 -15.25 1.73 14.19
CA ARG A 41 -15.38 0.62 13.23
C ARG A 41 -14.75 -0.66 13.78
N THR A 42 -13.53 -0.60 14.30
CA THR A 42 -12.84 -1.78 14.84
C THR A 42 -13.61 -2.37 16.03
N THR A 43 -14.06 -1.55 16.97
CA THR A 43 -14.84 -2.02 18.13
C THR A 43 -16.22 -2.55 17.71
N ALA A 44 -16.86 -1.98 16.68
CA ALA A 44 -18.11 -2.51 16.15
C ALA A 44 -17.94 -3.90 15.53
N LEU A 45 -16.82 -4.12 14.82
CA LEU A 45 -16.48 -5.44 14.27
C LEU A 45 -16.12 -6.45 15.37
N GLU A 46 -15.44 -6.01 16.43
CA GLU A 46 -15.15 -6.82 17.63
C GLU A 46 -16.46 -7.28 18.27
N LEU A 47 -17.41 -6.36 18.47
CA LEU A 47 -18.74 -6.68 19.02
C LEU A 47 -19.50 -7.65 18.12
N ALA A 48 -19.56 -7.37 16.81
CA ALA A 48 -20.22 -8.24 15.84
C ALA A 48 -19.62 -9.66 15.85
N SER A 49 -18.29 -9.77 15.95
CA SER A 49 -17.60 -11.06 16.01
C SER A 49 -17.87 -11.79 17.33
N SER A 50 -17.98 -11.07 18.46
CA SER A 50 -18.23 -11.68 19.77
C SER A 50 -19.63 -12.29 19.91
N VAL A 51 -20.60 -11.83 19.13
CA VAL A 51 -21.98 -12.34 19.14
C VAL A 51 -22.24 -13.35 18.02
N GLN A 52 -21.35 -13.44 17.03
CA GLN A 52 -21.52 -14.33 15.88
C GLN A 52 -21.11 -15.76 16.23
N GLN A 53 -21.93 -16.74 15.83
CA GLN A 53 -21.55 -18.14 16.03
C GLN A 53 -20.41 -18.55 15.08
N PRO A 54 -19.44 -19.38 15.51
CA PRO A 54 -18.30 -19.76 14.66
C PRO A 54 -18.70 -20.37 13.31
N HIS A 55 -19.79 -21.15 13.27
CA HIS A 55 -20.29 -21.77 12.05
C HIS A 55 -20.90 -20.74 11.07
N GLU A 56 -21.56 -19.70 11.59
CA GLU A 56 -22.08 -18.60 10.79
C GLU A 56 -20.93 -17.78 10.21
N ALA A 57 -19.90 -17.49 11.03
CA ALA A 57 -18.70 -16.79 10.59
C ALA A 57 -17.96 -17.57 9.49
N ALA A 58 -17.76 -18.88 9.66
CA ALA A 58 -17.12 -19.74 8.66
C ALA A 58 -17.92 -19.78 7.35
N THR A 59 -19.25 -19.85 7.42
CA THR A 59 -20.11 -19.83 6.24
C THR A 59 -20.03 -18.48 5.51
N ALA A 60 -20.10 -17.38 6.24
CA ALA A 60 -19.95 -16.03 5.68
C ALA A 60 -18.58 -15.86 5.00
N PHE A 61 -17.51 -16.34 5.64
CA PHE A 61 -16.16 -16.34 5.07
C PHE A 61 -16.11 -17.16 3.77
N ALA A 62 -16.62 -18.39 3.76
CA ALA A 62 -16.61 -19.24 2.58
C ALA A 62 -17.41 -18.60 1.42
N MET A 63 -18.55 -17.99 1.70
CA MET A 63 -19.39 -17.32 0.71
C MET A 63 -18.79 -16.02 0.18
N SER A 64 -17.88 -15.39 0.93
CA SER A 64 -17.20 -14.16 0.51
C SER A 64 -16.38 -14.36 -0.79
N ASN A 65 -16.00 -15.59 -1.12
CA ASN A 65 -15.27 -15.93 -2.33
C ASN A 65 -16.05 -15.60 -3.62
N ALA A 66 -17.38 -15.56 -3.55
CA ALA A 66 -18.26 -15.29 -4.69
C ALA A 66 -18.45 -13.80 -4.96
N VAL A 67 -18.14 -12.94 -3.98
CA VAL A 67 -18.39 -11.50 -4.04
C VAL A 67 -17.58 -10.85 -5.14
N HIS A 68 -16.27 -11.14 -5.17
CA HIS A 68 -15.37 -10.51 -6.12
C HIS A 68 -15.63 -10.92 -7.58
N PRO A 69 -15.85 -12.22 -7.92
CA PRO A 69 -16.33 -12.62 -9.24
C PRO A 69 -17.66 -11.97 -9.63
N CYS A 70 -18.65 -11.90 -8.72
CA CYS A 70 -19.93 -11.25 -8.99
C CYS A 70 -19.76 -9.76 -9.26
N TYR A 71 -18.90 -9.09 -8.50
CA TYR A 71 -18.56 -7.67 -8.71
C TYR A 71 -17.92 -7.45 -10.08
N ARG A 72 -16.99 -8.31 -10.49
CA ARG A 72 -16.39 -8.22 -11.83
C ARG A 72 -17.39 -8.49 -12.94
N ALA A 73 -18.21 -9.52 -12.81
CA ALA A 73 -19.28 -9.80 -13.77
C ALA A 73 -20.26 -8.61 -13.88
N ALA A 74 -20.66 -8.00 -12.75
CA ALA A 74 -21.50 -6.82 -12.72
C ALA A 74 -20.83 -5.60 -13.37
N SER A 75 -19.50 -5.46 -13.25
CA SER A 75 -18.76 -4.43 -13.96
C SER A 75 -18.76 -4.69 -15.47
N ASP A 76 -18.53 -5.93 -15.89
CA ASP A 76 -18.40 -6.30 -17.30
C ASP A 76 -19.73 -6.17 -18.05
N CYS A 77 -20.85 -6.52 -17.43
CA CYS A 77 -22.17 -6.30 -18.01
C CYS A 77 -22.69 -4.86 -17.82
N GLY A 78 -21.93 -3.98 -17.16
CA GLY A 78 -22.27 -2.56 -17.07
C GLY A 78 -23.26 -2.17 -15.96
N ILE A 79 -23.53 -3.05 -14.99
CA ILE A 79 -24.36 -2.73 -13.81
C ILE A 79 -23.71 -1.59 -13.00
N LEU A 80 -22.38 -1.57 -12.89
CA LEU A 80 -21.66 -0.55 -12.10
C LEU A 80 -21.57 0.83 -12.76
N THR A 81 -22.14 1.01 -13.96
CA THR A 81 -22.16 2.33 -14.59
C THR A 81 -23.18 3.25 -13.92
N LYS A 82 -23.06 4.57 -14.11
CA LYS A 82 -24.02 5.54 -13.57
C LYS A 82 -25.45 5.25 -14.04
N TRP A 83 -26.38 5.10 -13.10
CA TRP A 83 -27.79 4.85 -13.40
C TRP A 83 -28.56 6.14 -13.73
N PRO A 84 -29.63 6.07 -14.55
CA PRO A 84 -30.48 7.22 -14.85
C PRO A 84 -31.41 7.60 -13.69
N LYS A 85 -31.57 6.71 -12.70
CA LYS A 85 -32.42 6.86 -11.53
C LYS A 85 -31.62 6.52 -10.28
N GLU A 86 -32.05 7.04 -9.14
CA GLU A 86 -31.49 6.67 -7.82
C GLU A 86 -31.64 5.18 -7.53
N THR A 87 -32.77 4.60 -7.95
CA THR A 87 -33.07 3.18 -7.81
C THR A 87 -33.41 2.57 -9.15
N MET A 88 -33.00 1.32 -9.39
CA MET A 88 -33.32 0.56 -10.59
C MET A 88 -33.82 -0.84 -10.20
N THR A 89 -34.80 -1.37 -10.92
CA THR A 89 -35.19 -2.79 -10.80
C THR A 89 -34.28 -3.71 -11.61
N ALA A 90 -34.30 -5.01 -11.33
CA ALA A 90 -33.58 -6.01 -12.13
C ALA A 90 -33.98 -5.95 -13.63
N GLN A 91 -35.25 -5.70 -13.93
CA GLN A 91 -35.77 -5.59 -15.30
C GLN A 91 -35.27 -4.30 -15.99
N GLU A 92 -35.19 -3.18 -15.27
CA GLU A 92 -34.64 -1.94 -15.81
C GLU A 92 -33.12 -2.07 -16.07
N LEU A 93 -32.40 -2.74 -15.16
CA LEU A 93 -30.99 -3.05 -15.37
C LEU A 93 -30.79 -4.01 -16.54
N ALA A 94 -31.66 -5.00 -16.71
CA ALA A 94 -31.63 -5.93 -17.84
C ALA A 94 -31.80 -5.20 -19.17
N ALA A 95 -32.81 -4.34 -19.27
CA ALA A 95 -33.06 -3.53 -20.46
C ALA A 95 -31.87 -2.62 -20.82
N ARG A 96 -31.14 -2.13 -19.80
CA ARG A 96 -30.00 -1.23 -20.00
C ARG A 96 -28.69 -1.94 -20.33
N THR A 97 -28.46 -3.11 -19.74
CA THR A 97 -27.21 -3.87 -19.88
C THR A 97 -27.26 -4.91 -20.99
N GLY A 98 -28.46 -5.30 -21.42
CA GLY A 98 -28.69 -6.45 -22.30
C GLY A 98 -28.54 -7.80 -21.61
N ALA A 99 -28.26 -7.84 -20.30
CA ALA A 99 -28.18 -9.09 -19.54
C ALA A 99 -29.57 -9.59 -19.13
N ASP A 100 -29.68 -10.89 -18.87
CA ASP A 100 -30.91 -11.52 -18.40
C ASP A 100 -31.29 -11.02 -16.98
N ALA A 101 -32.57 -10.68 -16.77
CA ALA A 101 -33.04 -10.12 -15.50
C ALA A 101 -32.87 -11.09 -14.33
N ARG A 102 -33.06 -12.40 -14.55
CA ARG A 102 -32.86 -13.42 -13.50
C ARG A 102 -31.38 -13.56 -13.15
N LEU A 103 -30.48 -13.43 -14.13
CA LEU A 103 -29.04 -13.35 -13.87
C LEU A 103 -28.68 -12.11 -13.05
N ILE A 104 -29.21 -10.93 -13.40
CA ILE A 104 -28.99 -9.69 -12.63
C ILE A 104 -29.45 -9.86 -11.20
N ALA A 105 -30.68 -10.38 -10.97
CA ALA A 105 -31.18 -10.63 -9.62
C ALA A 105 -30.26 -11.57 -8.83
N ARG A 106 -29.67 -12.59 -9.47
CA ARG A 106 -28.70 -13.50 -8.81
C ARG A 106 -27.39 -12.80 -8.45
N LEU A 107 -26.84 -11.98 -9.34
CA LEU A 107 -25.63 -11.20 -9.05
C LEU A 107 -25.89 -10.19 -7.92
N MET A 108 -27.00 -9.47 -8.02
CA MET A 108 -27.37 -8.45 -7.04
C MET A 108 -27.61 -9.04 -5.66
N ARG A 109 -28.19 -10.24 -5.51
CA ARG A 109 -28.31 -10.90 -4.21
C ARG A 109 -26.98 -11.07 -3.47
N ILE A 110 -25.92 -11.47 -4.18
CA ILE A 110 -24.59 -11.59 -3.56
C ILE A 110 -24.03 -10.22 -3.22
N LEU A 111 -24.18 -9.26 -4.13
CA LEU A 111 -23.64 -7.92 -3.97
C LEU A 111 -24.37 -7.10 -2.89
N THR A 112 -25.67 -7.28 -2.71
CA THR A 112 -26.45 -6.61 -1.65
C THR A 112 -26.23 -7.27 -0.30
N ALA A 113 -26.19 -8.61 -0.24
CA ALA A 113 -25.84 -9.34 0.99
C ALA A 113 -24.43 -8.99 1.50
N SER A 114 -23.52 -8.62 0.59
CA SER A 114 -22.15 -8.19 0.92
C SER A 114 -22.01 -6.68 1.12
N GLY A 115 -23.11 -5.92 1.08
CA GLY A 115 -23.14 -4.47 1.28
C GLY A 115 -22.58 -3.63 0.11
N VAL A 116 -22.24 -4.25 -1.02
CA VAL A 116 -21.75 -3.53 -2.22
C VAL A 116 -22.86 -2.64 -2.80
N PHE A 117 -24.09 -3.14 -2.88
CA PHE A 117 -25.28 -2.36 -3.24
C PHE A 117 -26.31 -2.41 -2.11
N THR A 118 -27.34 -1.58 -2.20
CA THR A 118 -28.46 -1.60 -1.26
C THR A 118 -29.72 -2.08 -1.97
N GLU A 119 -30.37 -3.11 -1.45
CA GLU A 119 -31.70 -3.55 -1.90
C GLU A 119 -32.77 -2.75 -1.15
N VAL A 120 -33.59 -2.01 -1.89
CA VAL A 120 -34.61 -1.08 -1.35
C VAL A 120 -36.04 -1.58 -1.58
N GLY A 121 -36.17 -2.77 -2.15
CA GLY A 121 -37.43 -3.46 -2.46
C GLY A 121 -37.14 -4.74 -3.22
N GLU A 122 -38.18 -5.54 -3.47
CA GLU A 122 -38.04 -6.79 -4.23
C GLU A 122 -37.41 -6.52 -5.61
N GLU A 123 -36.24 -7.12 -5.84
CA GLU A 123 -35.45 -6.94 -7.06
C GLU A 123 -35.22 -5.47 -7.45
N LYS A 124 -35.15 -4.58 -6.45
CA LYS A 124 -34.97 -3.13 -6.63
C LYS A 124 -33.79 -2.65 -5.81
N TYR A 125 -32.85 -1.99 -6.48
CA TYR A 125 -31.53 -1.69 -5.93
C TYR A 125 -31.20 -0.21 -6.00
N SER A 126 -30.21 0.21 -5.22
CA SER A 126 -29.58 1.54 -5.26
C SER A 126 -28.06 1.41 -5.09
N HIS A 127 -27.32 2.34 -5.69
CA HIS A 127 -25.92 2.54 -5.37
C HIS A 127 -25.76 3.07 -3.94
N ASN A 128 -24.66 2.71 -3.29
CA ASN A 128 -24.24 3.24 -1.99
C ASN A 128 -22.78 3.71 -2.07
N GLY A 129 -22.18 4.12 -0.94
CA GLY A 129 -20.80 4.59 -0.91
C GLY A 129 -19.78 3.56 -1.42
N LEU A 130 -19.99 2.27 -1.14
CA LEU A 130 -19.10 1.20 -1.57
C LEU A 130 -19.22 0.94 -3.07
N SER A 131 -20.42 0.65 -3.60
CA SER A 131 -20.58 0.45 -5.05
C SER A 131 -20.16 1.67 -5.86
N SER A 132 -20.42 2.89 -5.38
CA SER A 132 -19.97 4.11 -6.07
C SER A 132 -18.45 4.20 -6.14
N THR A 133 -17.76 3.88 -5.04
CA THR A 133 -16.29 3.86 -5.00
C THR A 133 -15.72 2.75 -5.88
N LEU A 134 -16.33 1.56 -5.84
CA LEU A 134 -15.95 0.42 -6.67
C LEU A 134 -16.26 0.65 -8.16
N SER A 135 -17.12 1.60 -8.50
CA SER A 135 -17.45 1.96 -9.89
C SER A 135 -16.45 2.96 -10.51
N ILE A 136 -15.49 3.46 -9.74
CA ILE A 136 -14.45 4.35 -10.23
C ILE A 136 -13.62 3.59 -11.29
N PRO A 137 -13.50 4.09 -12.53
CA PRO A 137 -12.84 3.38 -13.62
C PRO A 137 -11.40 2.92 -13.30
N ALA A 138 -10.66 3.75 -12.56
CA ALA A 138 -9.31 3.42 -12.12
C ALA A 138 -9.26 2.19 -11.20
N PHE A 139 -10.16 2.13 -10.23
CA PHE A 139 -10.27 1.00 -9.31
C PHE A 139 -10.67 -0.27 -10.08
N LEU A 140 -11.62 -0.17 -11.01
CA LEU A 140 -12.04 -1.29 -11.85
C LEU A 140 -10.91 -1.83 -12.73
N GLY A 141 -10.16 -0.94 -13.38
CA GLY A 141 -9.02 -1.31 -14.22
C GLY A 141 -7.96 -2.06 -13.42
N MET A 142 -7.61 -1.53 -12.25
CA MET A 142 -6.62 -2.13 -11.36
C MET A 142 -7.05 -3.47 -10.78
N VAL A 143 -8.32 -3.58 -10.38
CA VAL A 143 -8.86 -4.87 -9.94
C VAL A 143 -8.73 -5.89 -11.06
N LYS A 144 -9.18 -5.57 -12.30
CA LYS A 144 -9.11 -6.49 -13.44
C LYS A 144 -7.68 -6.93 -13.76
N PHE A 145 -6.72 -6.02 -13.63
CA PHE A 145 -5.31 -6.25 -13.92
C PHE A 145 -4.62 -7.18 -12.89
N THR A 146 -4.98 -7.09 -11.60
CA THR A 146 -4.26 -7.76 -10.49
C THR A 146 -4.87 -9.11 -10.07
N SER A 147 -6.19 -9.15 -9.96
CA SER A 147 -6.84 -10.01 -10.93
C SER A 147 -6.58 -11.52 -10.91
N PRO A 148 -6.20 -12.03 -12.09
CA PRO A 148 -5.80 -13.41 -12.29
C PRO A 148 -4.67 -13.88 -11.37
N GLY A 149 -3.75 -12.99 -10.97
CA GLY A 149 -2.66 -13.32 -10.03
C GLY A 149 -3.18 -13.75 -8.66
N VAL A 150 -4.17 -13.02 -8.14
CA VAL A 150 -4.81 -13.36 -6.86
C VAL A 150 -5.61 -14.66 -6.98
N ALA A 151 -6.36 -14.83 -8.07
CA ALA A 151 -7.20 -15.99 -8.29
C ALA A 151 -6.39 -17.30 -8.42
N LYS A 152 -5.20 -17.24 -9.03
CA LYS A 152 -4.31 -18.39 -9.21
C LYS A 152 -3.23 -18.53 -8.14
N LEU A 153 -3.33 -17.76 -7.05
CA LEU A 153 -2.30 -17.75 -6.00
C LEU A 153 -2.09 -19.15 -5.38
N PRO A 154 -3.15 -19.94 -5.07
CA PRO A 154 -2.95 -21.29 -4.55
C PRO A 154 -2.17 -22.21 -5.50
N GLU A 155 -2.52 -22.21 -6.79
CA GLU A 155 -1.84 -23.03 -7.81
C GLU A 155 -0.39 -22.58 -8.02
N TYR A 156 -0.16 -21.27 -8.02
CA TYR A 156 1.18 -20.70 -8.10
C TYR A 156 2.05 -21.16 -6.93
N LEU A 157 1.56 -21.00 -5.69
CA LEU A 157 2.32 -21.37 -4.49
C LEU A 157 2.59 -22.88 -4.45
N ALA A 158 1.63 -23.70 -4.86
CA ALA A 158 1.87 -25.14 -5.01
C ALA A 158 2.97 -25.43 -6.05
N ALA A 159 2.93 -24.76 -7.21
CA ALA A 159 3.90 -24.94 -8.29
C ALA A 159 5.33 -24.49 -7.91
N THR A 160 5.46 -23.52 -7.00
CA THR A 160 6.76 -23.05 -6.49
C THR A 160 7.19 -23.75 -5.19
N SER A 161 6.48 -24.79 -4.76
CA SER A 161 6.72 -25.45 -3.45
C SER A 161 6.71 -24.45 -2.29
N TYR A 162 5.83 -23.44 -2.38
CA TYR A 162 5.69 -22.36 -1.42
C TYR A 162 6.97 -21.54 -1.22
N THR A 163 7.83 -21.51 -2.24
CA THR A 163 9.03 -20.67 -2.25
C THR A 163 8.63 -19.21 -2.42
N ASN A 164 9.28 -18.32 -1.67
CA ASN A 164 9.02 -16.88 -1.73
C ASN A 164 9.21 -16.35 -3.16
N PRO A 165 8.21 -15.66 -3.75
CA PRO A 165 8.34 -15.05 -5.08
C PRO A 165 9.61 -14.20 -5.22
N GLY A 166 10.31 -14.31 -6.35
CA GLY A 166 11.50 -13.51 -6.66
C GLY A 166 12.80 -13.99 -5.99
N SER A 167 12.75 -14.99 -5.11
CA SER A 167 13.98 -15.58 -4.52
C SER A 167 14.83 -16.37 -5.52
N ILE A 168 14.24 -16.84 -6.61
CA ILE A 168 14.93 -17.55 -7.70
C ILE A 168 14.88 -16.68 -8.95
N PRO A 169 16.04 -16.16 -9.44
CA PRO A 169 16.10 -15.39 -10.67
C PRO A 169 15.49 -16.17 -11.85
N GLY A 170 14.72 -15.47 -12.69
CA GLY A 170 14.09 -16.05 -13.89
C GLY A 170 12.79 -16.83 -13.63
N THR A 171 12.33 -16.93 -12.38
CA THR A 171 11.00 -17.50 -12.09
C THR A 171 9.89 -16.47 -12.25
N ALA A 172 8.73 -16.92 -12.71
CA ALA A 172 7.54 -16.07 -12.82
C ALA A 172 7.07 -15.63 -11.42
N THR A 173 6.66 -14.37 -11.32
CA THR A 173 5.90 -13.84 -10.17
C THR A 173 4.45 -14.33 -10.22
N PRO A 174 3.68 -14.22 -9.11
CA PRO A 174 2.25 -14.52 -9.10
C PRO A 174 1.48 -13.74 -10.18
N PHE A 175 1.88 -12.50 -10.47
CA PHE A 175 1.28 -11.70 -11.53
C PHE A 175 1.46 -12.33 -12.92
N GLN A 176 2.70 -12.72 -13.25
CA GLN A 176 3.04 -13.36 -14.54
C GLN A 176 2.33 -14.70 -14.70
N TYR A 177 2.32 -15.53 -13.65
CA TYR A 177 1.64 -16.82 -13.63
C TYR A 177 0.11 -16.68 -13.80
N GLY A 178 -0.48 -15.77 -13.02
CA GLY A 178 -1.90 -15.43 -13.07
C GLY A 178 -2.35 -15.01 -14.46
N ASN A 179 -1.69 -13.98 -14.98
CA ASN A 179 -2.03 -13.32 -16.25
C ASN A 179 -1.48 -14.04 -17.49
N ASN A 180 -0.75 -15.14 -17.33
CA ASN A 180 -0.12 -15.89 -18.43
C ASN A 180 0.71 -14.97 -19.35
N THR A 181 1.58 -14.16 -18.75
CA THR A 181 2.40 -13.18 -19.45
C THR A 181 3.85 -13.30 -19.03
N PRO A 182 4.81 -13.14 -19.95
CA PRO A 182 6.23 -13.07 -19.59
C PRO A 182 6.60 -11.72 -18.95
N LEU A 183 5.76 -10.70 -19.09
CA LEU A 183 6.05 -9.34 -18.66
C LEU A 183 5.89 -9.19 -17.14
N GLY A 184 6.82 -8.47 -16.51
CA GLY A 184 6.63 -8.00 -15.14
C GLY A 184 5.45 -7.04 -15.03
N PHE A 185 4.98 -6.79 -13.80
CA PHE A 185 3.81 -5.95 -13.53
C PHE A 185 3.84 -4.60 -14.26
N TYR A 186 4.92 -3.82 -14.08
CA TYR A 186 5.04 -2.49 -14.69
C TYR A 186 5.23 -2.52 -16.20
N GLN A 187 5.92 -3.54 -16.73
CA GLN A 187 6.08 -3.73 -18.18
C GLN A 187 4.74 -4.08 -18.85
N ALA A 188 3.92 -4.90 -18.20
CA ALA A 188 2.57 -5.19 -18.67
C ALA A 188 1.68 -3.94 -18.57
N LEU A 189 1.82 -3.17 -17.49
CA LEU A 189 1.05 -1.94 -17.27
C LEU A 189 1.35 -0.88 -18.34
N ALA A 190 2.63 -0.70 -18.68
CA ALA A 190 3.06 0.24 -19.72
C ALA A 190 2.47 -0.08 -21.12
N LYS A 191 2.07 -1.33 -21.37
CA LYS A 191 1.44 -1.74 -22.64
C LYS A 191 -0.09 -1.60 -22.66
N ASP A 192 -0.72 -1.37 -21.51
CA ASP A 192 -2.16 -1.17 -21.40
C ASP A 192 -2.45 0.23 -20.87
N SER A 193 -2.69 1.17 -21.78
CA SER A 193 -2.93 2.58 -21.45
C SER A 193 -4.13 2.79 -20.53
N LYS A 194 -5.14 1.92 -20.59
CA LYS A 194 -6.32 2.00 -19.73
C LYS A 194 -6.01 1.50 -18.32
N ALA A 195 -5.27 0.40 -18.20
CA ALA A 195 -4.80 -0.09 -16.90
C ALA A 195 -3.81 0.91 -16.28
N ARG A 196 -2.90 1.50 -17.09
CA ARG A 196 -1.94 2.51 -16.64
C ARG A 196 -2.62 3.76 -16.10
N ALA A 197 -3.55 4.34 -16.86
CA ALA A 197 -4.34 5.48 -16.39
C ALA A 197 -5.08 5.16 -15.08
N GLY A 198 -5.59 3.94 -14.94
CA GLY A 198 -6.23 3.50 -13.70
C GLY A 198 -5.26 3.36 -12.52
N PHE A 199 -4.07 2.81 -12.75
CA PHE A 199 -3.02 2.72 -11.75
C PHE A 199 -2.58 4.12 -11.28
N ASP A 200 -2.27 5.02 -12.21
CA ASP A 200 -1.78 6.36 -11.90
C ASP A 200 -2.82 7.17 -11.11
N ASP A 201 -4.10 7.09 -11.51
CA ASP A 201 -5.21 7.75 -10.81
C ASP A 201 -5.49 7.12 -9.43
N GLN A 202 -5.34 5.80 -9.28
CA GLN A 202 -5.40 5.14 -7.97
C GLN A 202 -4.25 5.59 -7.05
N MET A 203 -3.01 5.63 -7.57
CA MET A 203 -1.84 6.09 -6.81
C MET A 203 -2.01 7.54 -6.37
N LYS A 204 -2.47 8.43 -7.26
CA LYS A 204 -2.79 9.82 -6.94
C LYS A 204 -3.83 9.92 -5.82
N ARG A 205 -4.93 9.15 -5.91
CA ARG A 205 -5.95 9.14 -4.85
C ARG A 205 -5.43 8.61 -3.53
N HIS A 206 -4.60 7.57 -3.55
CA HIS A 206 -3.99 7.01 -2.34
C HIS A 206 -3.14 8.08 -1.65
N VAL A 207 -2.26 8.77 -2.38
CA VAL A 207 -1.46 9.88 -1.86
C VAL A 207 -2.34 10.98 -1.28
N LEU A 208 -3.39 11.41 -2.00
CA LEU A 208 -4.32 12.42 -1.51
C LEU A 208 -5.06 11.97 -0.24
N MET A 209 -5.46 10.69 -0.16
CA MET A 209 -6.11 10.14 1.04
C MET A 209 -5.14 10.09 2.21
N GLU A 210 -3.93 9.56 2.05
CA GLU A 210 -2.93 9.54 3.11
C GLU A 210 -2.63 10.96 3.63
N ARG A 211 -2.50 11.95 2.74
CA ARG A 211 -2.38 13.37 3.12
C ARG A 211 -3.59 13.92 3.86
N ALA A 212 -4.79 13.53 3.43
CA ALA A 212 -6.02 13.92 4.11
C ALA A 212 -6.12 13.32 5.52
N LYS A 213 -5.49 12.17 5.78
CA LYS A 213 -5.43 11.56 7.11
C LYS A 213 -4.56 12.34 8.08
N SER A 214 -3.41 12.84 7.63
CA SER A 214 -2.49 13.60 8.49
C SER A 214 -2.91 15.07 8.69
N GLN A 215 -3.84 15.60 7.88
CA GLN A 215 -4.21 17.04 7.81
C GLN A 215 -3.04 18.03 7.62
N THR A 216 -1.85 17.48 7.47
CA THR A 216 -0.55 18.12 7.42
C THR A 216 0.20 17.29 6.39
N GLY A 217 0.84 17.95 5.42
CA GLY A 217 1.45 17.26 4.29
C GLY A 217 2.52 16.21 4.68
N PHE A 218 3.11 15.52 3.71
CA PHE A 218 4.30 14.70 3.95
C PHE A 218 5.38 15.44 4.75
N ALA A 219 5.48 16.76 4.55
CA ALA A 219 6.36 17.65 5.28
C ALA A 219 6.19 17.66 6.82
N SER A 220 5.08 17.15 7.37
CA SER A 220 4.86 17.09 8.82
C SER A 220 5.14 15.72 9.44
N MET A 221 5.30 14.67 8.62
CA MET A 221 5.61 13.33 9.09
C MET A 221 7.08 13.19 9.47
N TYR A 222 7.92 14.11 9.01
CA TYR A 222 9.35 14.15 9.26
C TYR A 222 9.79 15.61 9.44
N ASP A 223 10.68 15.88 10.39
CA ASP A 223 11.18 17.24 10.63
C ASP A 223 12.24 17.62 9.60
N PHE A 224 11.82 17.82 8.34
CA PHE A 224 12.72 18.27 7.27
C PHE A 224 13.46 19.55 7.66
N ARG A 225 12.81 20.48 8.36
CA ARG A 225 13.47 21.73 8.70
C ARG A 225 14.63 21.52 9.68
N GLY A 226 14.42 20.71 10.72
CA GLY A 226 15.45 20.38 11.70
C GLY A 226 16.56 19.51 11.11
N GLU A 227 16.20 18.54 10.27
CA GLU A 227 17.13 17.51 9.79
C GLU A 227 17.91 17.91 8.52
N ILE A 228 17.26 18.57 7.55
CA ILE A 228 17.92 18.98 6.29
C ILE A 228 18.16 20.49 6.20
N GLY A 229 17.36 21.31 6.87
CA GLY A 229 17.44 22.78 6.74
C GLY A 229 18.78 23.37 7.22
N ALA A 230 19.42 22.76 8.21
CA ALA A 230 20.74 23.17 8.70
C ALA A 230 21.90 22.64 7.84
N LEU A 231 21.67 21.58 7.06
CA LEU A 231 22.67 20.93 6.22
C LEU A 231 22.77 21.57 4.83
N ILE A 232 21.72 22.27 4.39
CA ILE A 232 21.66 22.93 3.09
C ILE A 232 21.89 24.43 3.25
N THR A 233 23.05 24.90 2.81
CA THR A 233 23.49 26.28 3.02
C THR A 233 23.20 27.18 1.82
N SER A 234 23.07 26.59 0.63
CA SER A 234 22.90 27.27 -0.66
C SER A 234 21.73 26.73 -1.49
N SER A 235 21.31 27.49 -2.52
CA SER A 235 20.27 27.07 -3.48
C SER A 235 20.74 26.02 -4.47
N GLU A 236 22.06 25.86 -4.65
CA GLU A 236 22.66 24.96 -5.64
C GLU A 236 22.83 23.52 -5.11
N GLU A 237 22.85 23.36 -3.79
CA GLU A 237 22.92 22.06 -3.12
C GLU A 237 21.62 21.27 -3.29
N VAL A 238 21.72 19.94 -3.31
CA VAL A 238 20.55 19.07 -3.42
C VAL A 238 19.95 18.90 -2.03
N ALA A 239 18.73 19.39 -1.83
CA ALA A 239 18.01 19.24 -0.57
C ALA A 239 17.33 17.89 -0.46
N LEU A 240 16.69 17.43 -1.54
CA LEU A 240 15.95 16.18 -1.54
C LEU A 240 15.83 15.57 -2.94
N VAL A 241 16.04 14.25 -3.03
CA VAL A 241 15.77 13.43 -4.22
C VAL A 241 14.62 12.46 -3.94
N ASP A 242 13.53 12.57 -4.69
CA ASP A 242 12.37 11.66 -4.66
C ASP A 242 12.53 10.58 -5.75
N VAL A 243 13.12 9.44 -5.37
CA VAL A 243 13.45 8.34 -6.28
C VAL A 243 12.22 7.44 -6.47
N GLY A 244 11.75 7.31 -7.70
CA GLY A 244 10.47 6.66 -7.99
C GLY A 244 9.28 7.50 -7.54
N GLY A 245 9.40 8.83 -7.59
CA GLY A 245 8.43 9.77 -7.03
C GLY A 245 7.13 9.90 -7.84
N SER A 246 7.01 9.21 -8.98
CA SER A 246 5.85 9.25 -9.87
C SER A 246 5.50 10.69 -10.29
N GLN A 247 4.41 11.26 -9.78
CA GLN A 247 3.95 12.62 -10.09
C GLN A 247 4.65 13.73 -9.28
N GLY A 248 5.61 13.39 -8.40
CA GLY A 248 6.36 14.38 -7.60
C GLY A 248 5.55 15.02 -6.48
N HIS A 249 4.46 14.39 -6.06
CA HIS A 249 3.57 14.95 -5.04
C HIS A 249 4.31 15.23 -3.73
N VAL A 250 5.26 14.36 -3.32
CA VAL A 250 6.03 14.55 -2.08
C VAL A 250 6.80 15.86 -2.12
N LEU A 251 7.49 16.13 -3.23
CA LEU A 251 8.27 17.35 -3.42
C LEU A 251 7.38 18.61 -3.49
N GLU A 252 6.23 18.52 -4.17
CA GLU A 252 5.23 19.60 -4.19
C GLU A 252 4.79 19.98 -2.76
N ASP A 253 4.59 18.97 -1.91
CA ASP A 253 4.15 19.15 -0.55
C ASP A 253 5.24 19.73 0.37
N VAL A 254 6.48 19.27 0.22
CA VAL A 254 7.67 19.85 0.86
C VAL A 254 7.79 21.32 0.48
N ARG A 255 7.72 21.66 -0.82
CA ARG A 255 7.80 23.04 -1.29
C ARG A 255 6.69 23.93 -0.72
N LYS A 256 5.46 23.40 -0.63
CA LYS A 256 4.30 24.13 -0.11
C LYS A 256 4.41 24.44 1.38
N HIS A 257 4.90 23.50 2.19
CA HIS A 257 4.98 23.66 3.65
C HIS A 257 6.31 24.24 4.12
N LEU A 258 7.36 24.15 3.31
CA LEU A 258 8.70 24.66 3.60
C LEU A 258 9.17 25.55 2.43
N PRO A 259 8.49 26.68 2.16
CA PRO A 259 8.83 27.55 1.03
C PRO A 259 10.24 28.14 1.15
N ASP A 260 10.73 28.31 2.38
CA ASP A 260 12.06 28.86 2.69
C ASP A 260 13.17 27.78 2.70
N LEU A 261 12.83 26.51 2.45
CA LEU A 261 13.84 25.46 2.36
C LEU A 261 14.74 25.74 1.15
N LYS A 262 16.03 25.92 1.45
CA LYS A 262 17.08 26.10 0.43
C LYS A 262 17.37 24.77 -0.27
N GLY A 263 17.97 24.87 -1.45
CA GLY A 263 18.42 23.76 -2.25
C GLY A 263 17.39 23.20 -3.24
N ARG A 264 17.88 22.30 -4.06
CA ARG A 264 17.17 21.69 -5.19
C ARG A 264 16.31 20.52 -4.72
N LEU A 265 15.10 20.44 -5.26
CA LEU A 265 14.19 19.30 -5.09
C LEU A 265 14.17 18.54 -6.42
N ILE A 266 14.56 17.26 -6.40
CA ILE A 266 14.75 16.48 -7.62
C ILE A 266 13.79 15.28 -7.62
N LEU A 267 12.98 15.18 -8.66
CA LEU A 267 12.13 14.03 -8.94
C LEU A 267 12.86 13.08 -9.89
N GLU A 268 13.09 11.85 -9.44
CA GLU A 268 13.66 10.79 -10.26
C GLU A 268 12.62 9.74 -10.59
N GLU A 269 12.43 9.46 -11.88
CA GLU A 269 11.41 8.51 -12.34
C GLU A 269 11.73 7.99 -13.75
N LEU A 270 11.09 6.89 -14.17
CA LEU A 270 11.29 6.33 -15.51
C LEU A 270 10.96 7.36 -16.61
N PRO A 271 11.72 7.41 -17.73
CA PRO A 271 11.51 8.36 -18.81
C PRO A 271 10.06 8.40 -19.30
N GLU A 272 9.44 7.23 -19.50
CA GLU A 272 8.09 7.11 -20.02
C GLU A 272 7.03 7.63 -19.04
N THR A 273 7.31 7.57 -17.74
CA THR A 273 6.44 8.14 -16.72
C THR A 273 6.57 9.67 -16.74
N LEU A 274 7.79 10.21 -16.80
CA LEU A 274 8.04 11.67 -16.80
C LEU A 274 7.40 12.39 -18.00
N GLU A 275 7.25 11.73 -19.15
CA GLU A 275 6.51 12.27 -20.31
C GLU A 275 5.06 12.66 -19.97
N SER A 276 4.46 12.00 -18.98
CA SER A 276 3.07 12.22 -18.55
C SER A 276 2.94 13.10 -17.30
N VAL A 277 4.06 13.47 -16.67
CA VAL A 277 4.07 14.19 -15.39
C VAL A 277 4.12 15.70 -15.63
N GLN A 278 3.20 16.43 -15.00
CA GLN A 278 3.36 17.88 -14.85
C GLN A 278 4.26 18.14 -13.65
N VAL A 279 5.54 18.40 -13.90
CA VAL A 279 6.53 18.64 -12.85
C VAL A 279 6.13 19.85 -12.00
N PRO A 280 6.09 19.73 -10.66
CA PRO A 280 5.74 20.85 -9.79
C PRO A 280 6.70 22.03 -9.94
N GLU A 281 6.22 23.25 -9.70
CA GLU A 281 7.06 24.44 -9.73
C GLU A 281 8.19 24.36 -8.69
N GLY A 282 9.42 24.66 -9.11
CA GLY A 282 10.60 24.59 -8.24
C GLY A 282 11.08 23.15 -7.94
N VAL A 283 10.66 22.17 -8.74
CA VAL A 283 11.15 20.79 -8.77
C VAL A 283 11.84 20.51 -10.12
N GLU A 284 12.97 19.82 -10.07
CA GLU A 284 13.72 19.36 -11.24
C GLU A 284 13.39 17.90 -11.51
N ALA A 285 13.08 17.53 -12.76
CA ALA A 285 12.83 16.14 -13.13
C ALA A 285 14.04 15.52 -13.82
N VAL A 286 14.44 14.33 -13.35
CA VAL A 286 15.59 13.58 -13.84
C VAL A 286 15.13 12.17 -14.26
N PRO A 287 15.27 11.80 -15.55
CA PRO A 287 14.94 10.44 -15.98
C PRO A 287 15.94 9.46 -15.34
N TYR A 288 15.43 8.50 -14.58
CA TYR A 288 16.25 7.57 -13.84
C TYR A 288 15.59 6.19 -13.65
N ASN A 289 16.37 5.14 -13.86
CA ASN A 289 16.00 3.76 -13.54
C ASN A 289 16.96 3.21 -12.46
N PHE A 290 16.51 3.22 -11.21
CA PHE A 290 17.27 2.76 -10.05
C PHE A 290 17.60 1.26 -10.04
N LEU A 291 17.00 0.48 -10.96
CA LEU A 291 17.33 -0.95 -11.13
C LEU A 291 18.47 -1.18 -12.12
N GLU A 292 18.74 -0.24 -13.03
CA GLU A 292 19.66 -0.43 -14.15
C GLU A 292 20.84 0.53 -14.15
N SER A 293 20.73 1.68 -13.48
CA SER A 293 21.68 2.78 -13.57
C SER A 293 22.16 3.24 -12.18
N VAL A 294 23.42 3.68 -12.11
CA VAL A 294 24.02 4.32 -10.92
C VAL A 294 23.25 5.60 -10.61
N GLN A 295 23.10 5.97 -9.33
CA GLN A 295 22.47 7.22 -8.90
C GLN A 295 23.17 8.42 -9.58
N PRO A 296 22.50 9.14 -10.51
CA PRO A 296 23.11 10.25 -11.25
C PRO A 296 23.37 11.48 -10.38
N ILE A 297 22.59 11.68 -9.32
CA ILE A 297 22.67 12.86 -8.45
C ILE A 297 23.61 12.60 -7.26
N LYS A 298 24.72 13.33 -7.23
CA LYS A 298 25.76 13.22 -6.17
C LYS A 298 25.68 14.45 -5.24
N GLY A 299 25.85 14.24 -3.93
CA GLY A 299 26.09 15.33 -2.96
C GLY A 299 24.86 15.95 -2.27
N GLY A 300 23.80 15.18 -2.00
CA GLY A 300 22.70 15.60 -1.11
C GLY A 300 22.71 14.85 0.23
N PRO A 301 22.27 15.46 1.35
CA PRO A 301 22.19 14.80 2.66
C PRO A 301 21.11 13.70 2.72
N PHE A 302 20.17 13.68 1.77
CA PHE A 302 19.15 12.63 1.62
C PHE A 302 19.05 12.20 0.15
N SER A 303 19.61 11.03 -0.19
CA SER A 303 19.56 10.45 -1.54
C SER A 303 18.39 9.47 -1.76
N SER A 304 17.52 9.25 -0.76
CA SER A 304 16.38 8.35 -0.92
C SER A 304 15.17 8.76 -0.09
N ILE A 305 14.22 9.45 -0.72
CA ILE A 305 12.81 9.29 -0.33
C ILE A 305 12.12 8.59 -1.49
N THR A 306 11.62 7.38 -1.24
CA THR A 306 10.80 6.67 -2.22
C THR A 306 9.36 7.03 -1.96
N GLY A 307 8.84 8.03 -2.67
CA GLY A 307 7.58 8.72 -2.38
C GLY A 307 6.29 7.88 -2.38
N ASN A 308 6.32 6.56 -2.55
CA ASN A 308 5.14 5.69 -2.45
C ASN A 308 5.40 4.18 -2.34
N TYR A 309 6.64 3.72 -2.29
CA TYR A 309 6.92 2.27 -2.25
C TYR A 309 6.65 1.63 -0.89
N ASN A 310 6.38 2.43 0.16
CA ASN A 310 6.03 1.94 1.49
C ASN A 310 4.66 1.24 1.57
N THR A 311 3.74 1.45 0.62
CA THR A 311 2.41 0.78 0.65
C THR A 311 2.26 -0.34 -0.37
N ASN A 312 3.12 -0.40 -1.39
CA ASN A 312 3.21 -1.50 -2.35
C ASN A 312 4.29 -2.51 -1.93
N GLN A 313 4.17 -3.17 -0.76
CA GLN A 313 4.91 -4.41 -0.40
C GLN A 313 6.39 -4.50 -0.89
N LEU A 314 7.11 -3.38 -0.97
CA LEU A 314 8.54 -3.38 -1.21
C LEU A 314 9.11 -3.49 0.19
N ASN A 315 9.20 -4.74 0.63
CA ASN A 315 9.75 -5.15 1.92
C ASN A 315 11.03 -4.34 2.22
N ARG A 316 11.41 -4.27 3.51
CA ARG A 316 12.74 -3.80 3.93
C ARG A 316 13.87 -4.34 3.05
N SER A 317 13.72 -5.59 2.55
CA SER A 317 14.60 -6.23 1.57
C SER A 317 14.69 -5.51 0.21
N CYS A 318 13.62 -4.94 -0.33
CA CYS A 318 13.67 -4.20 -1.59
C CYS A 318 14.19 -2.77 -1.40
N MET A 319 13.88 -2.10 -0.29
CA MET A 319 14.57 -0.84 0.07
C MET A 319 16.07 -1.06 0.28
N LEU A 320 16.44 -2.15 0.97
CA LEU A 320 17.82 -2.61 1.09
C LEU A 320 18.42 -2.99 -0.28
N SER A 321 17.66 -3.61 -1.18
CA SER A 321 18.15 -3.98 -2.52
C SER A 321 18.33 -2.75 -3.43
N ILE A 322 17.44 -1.76 -3.34
CA ILE A 322 17.60 -0.47 -4.01
C ILE A 322 18.85 0.21 -3.44
N GLN A 323 18.95 0.40 -2.13
CA GLN A 323 20.14 0.98 -1.49
C GLN A 323 21.42 0.20 -1.83
N THR A 324 21.36 -1.14 -1.83
CA THR A 324 22.51 -2.00 -2.17
C THR A 324 22.87 -1.89 -3.64
N ASN A 325 21.90 -1.84 -4.55
CA ASN A 325 22.15 -1.65 -5.98
C ASN A 325 22.74 -0.27 -6.25
N LEU A 326 22.22 0.79 -5.62
CA LEU A 326 22.78 2.13 -5.68
C LEU A 326 24.25 2.11 -5.25
N LEU A 327 24.55 1.53 -4.08
CA LEU A 327 25.91 1.43 -3.54
C LEU A 327 26.82 0.51 -4.37
N GLU A 328 26.31 -0.59 -4.92
CA GLU A 328 27.09 -1.49 -5.79
C GLU A 328 27.42 -0.84 -7.12
N LEU A 329 26.47 -0.14 -7.72
CA LEU A 329 26.64 0.56 -8.97
C LEU A 329 27.64 1.72 -8.79
N GLU A 330 27.53 2.49 -7.70
CA GLU A 330 28.52 3.51 -7.33
C GLU A 330 29.91 2.91 -7.10
N ARG A 331 30.00 1.77 -6.42
CA ARG A 331 31.28 1.06 -6.19
C ARG A 331 31.89 0.56 -7.50
N ARG A 332 31.07 0.09 -8.45
CA ARG A 332 31.53 -0.33 -9.79
C ARG A 332 32.00 0.87 -10.61
N GLU A 333 31.30 2.01 -10.54
CA GLU A 333 31.71 3.26 -11.20
C GLU A 333 33.05 3.76 -10.64
N TRP A 334 33.20 3.80 -9.30
CA TRP A 334 34.44 4.20 -8.63
C TRP A 334 35.63 3.33 -9.04
N LYS A 335 35.45 2.01 -9.12
CA LYS A 335 36.49 1.09 -9.58
C LYS A 335 36.83 1.24 -11.07
N ALA A 336 35.85 1.61 -11.89
CA ALA A 336 36.03 1.78 -13.33
C ALA A 336 36.65 3.13 -13.69
N ASN A 337 36.57 4.15 -12.83
CA ASN A 337 37.03 5.49 -13.12
C ASN A 337 37.68 6.20 -11.90
N PRO A 338 38.76 5.63 -11.33
CA PRO A 338 39.38 6.15 -10.10
C PRO A 338 39.89 7.58 -10.25
N GLU A 339 40.31 7.99 -11.45
CA GLU A 339 40.87 9.31 -11.75
C GLU A 339 39.82 10.44 -11.74
N LYS A 340 38.52 10.13 -11.85
CA LYS A 340 37.44 11.12 -11.73
C LYS A 340 37.16 11.55 -10.28
N HIS A 341 37.74 10.85 -9.30
CA HIS A 341 37.45 11.04 -7.88
C HIS A 341 38.63 11.63 -7.08
N THR A 342 39.73 11.97 -7.75
CA THR A 342 40.97 12.47 -7.13
C THR A 342 41.19 13.98 -7.33
N SER A 343 40.15 14.80 -7.15
CA SER A 343 40.30 16.26 -7.14
C SER A 343 39.52 16.93 -6.01
N SER A 344 39.91 16.65 -4.77
CA SER A 344 39.81 17.58 -3.64
C SER A 344 40.70 17.08 -2.51
N THR A 345 41.90 17.63 -2.41
CA THR A 345 42.77 17.50 -1.25
C THR A 345 42.23 18.35 -0.11
N GLU A 346 41.39 17.79 0.74
CA GLU A 346 41.29 18.15 2.15
C GLU A 346 41.06 16.87 2.96
N GLU A 347 42.03 16.54 3.81
CA GLU A 347 41.88 15.49 4.82
C GLU A 347 40.84 15.93 5.86
N GLY A 348 39.73 15.20 5.92
CA GLY A 348 38.71 15.28 6.99
C GLY A 348 38.28 13.86 7.39
N PRO A 349 37.97 13.60 8.68
CA PRO A 349 38.05 12.27 9.25
C PRO A 349 36.76 11.48 8.96
N PHE A 350 36.79 10.62 7.94
CA PHE A 350 35.78 9.56 7.80
C PHE A 350 36.48 8.26 7.45
N SER A 351 36.83 7.49 8.49
CA SER A 351 37.23 6.10 8.34
C SER A 351 36.01 5.23 8.05
N THR A 352 36.24 4.18 7.28
CA THR A 352 35.28 3.19 6.76
C THR A 352 34.52 2.38 7.82
N SER A 353 34.58 2.75 9.10
CA SER A 353 33.93 2.12 10.24
C SER A 353 32.57 2.71 10.62
N ASP A 354 32.24 3.94 10.19
CA ASP A 354 31.13 4.69 10.79
C ASP A 354 29.79 4.60 10.02
N TYR A 355 29.79 4.00 8.82
CA TYR A 355 28.57 3.84 8.01
C TYR A 355 27.56 2.82 8.58
N GLY A 356 28.00 1.93 9.48
CA GLY A 356 27.14 0.89 10.07
C GLY A 356 26.32 1.34 11.28
N ALA A 357 26.69 2.43 11.95
CA ALA A 357 26.13 2.78 13.26
C ALA A 357 25.06 3.88 13.22
N HIS A 358 25.11 4.79 12.25
CA HIS A 358 24.14 5.90 12.18
C HIS A 358 22.85 5.59 11.41
N SER A 359 22.82 4.54 10.58
CA SER A 359 21.62 4.15 9.84
C SER A 359 20.63 3.30 10.66
N SER A 360 21.08 2.70 11.77
CA SER A 360 20.23 1.86 12.63
C SER A 360 19.55 2.65 13.76
N ALA A 361 20.11 3.79 14.19
CA ALA A 361 19.60 4.53 15.34
C ALA A 361 18.42 5.47 15.01
N SER A 362 18.33 6.00 13.79
CA SER A 362 17.31 6.99 13.41
C SER A 362 15.97 6.37 12.93
N TRP A 363 15.93 5.05 12.71
CA TRP A 363 14.72 4.34 12.27
C TRP A 363 14.00 3.57 13.39
N GLY A 364 14.57 3.51 14.59
CA GLY A 364 13.95 2.83 15.74
C GLY A 364 12.87 3.63 16.48
N ALA A 365 12.84 4.95 16.32
CA ALA A 365 11.94 5.82 17.09
C ALA A 365 10.54 6.01 16.48
N ALA A 366 10.33 5.61 15.21
CA ALA A 366 9.01 5.71 14.55
C ALA A 366 8.17 4.42 14.65
N SER A 367 8.69 3.38 15.30
CA SER A 367 8.00 2.09 15.48
C SER A 367 7.91 1.61 16.94
N SER A 368 8.25 2.46 17.92
CA SER A 368 8.14 2.11 19.35
C SER A 368 6.68 2.16 19.81
N GLY A 369 5.99 1.05 19.55
CA GLY A 369 4.63 0.79 19.98
C GLY A 369 4.24 -0.68 19.88
N ILE A 370 5.19 -1.61 19.91
CA ILE A 370 5.05 -3.03 20.31
C ILE A 370 6.46 -3.47 20.72
N ASP A 371 6.73 -3.50 22.03
CA ASP A 371 7.95 -4.09 22.59
C ASP A 371 7.83 -5.62 22.62
N GLY A 372 8.94 -6.28 22.30
CA GLY A 372 9.24 -7.62 22.79
C GLY A 372 9.73 -8.63 21.75
N TYR A 373 10.92 -8.44 21.18
CA TYR A 373 11.76 -9.57 20.74
C TYR A 373 13.23 -9.15 20.71
N THR A 374 14.04 -9.78 21.56
CA THR A 374 15.50 -9.72 21.56
C THR A 374 16.03 -10.81 20.62
N ASP A 375 16.89 -10.42 19.67
CA ASP A 375 17.71 -11.31 18.84
C ASP A 375 18.82 -11.93 19.70
N ASP A 376 18.86 -13.26 19.81
CA ASP A 376 20.09 -13.99 20.11
C ASP A 376 20.60 -14.61 18.80
N ALA A 377 21.61 -13.96 18.24
CA ALA A 377 22.47 -14.55 17.23
C ALA A 377 23.47 -15.47 17.95
N ASP A 378 23.36 -16.78 17.76
CA ASP A 378 24.54 -17.63 17.87
C ASP A 378 24.46 -18.87 16.99
N GLY A 379 25.53 -19.07 16.23
CA GLY A 379 25.69 -20.21 15.32
C GLY A 379 26.05 -21.48 16.09
N GLY A 380 25.37 -22.59 15.79
CA GLY A 380 25.75 -23.88 16.35
C GLY A 380 25.00 -25.05 15.74
N ARG A 381 25.73 -25.91 15.02
CA ARG A 381 25.32 -27.29 14.68
C ARG A 381 24.79 -28.04 15.92
N ILE A 382 23.82 -28.95 15.74
CA ILE A 382 23.69 -30.29 16.36
C ILE A 382 22.38 -30.93 15.81
N LYS A 383 22.44 -32.03 15.04
CA LYS A 383 22.36 -33.46 15.43
C LYS A 383 21.06 -33.85 16.18
N ASN A 384 20.35 -34.82 15.58
CA ASN A 384 19.21 -35.58 16.13
C ASN A 384 19.38 -36.01 17.59
N ARG A 385 18.32 -35.86 18.40
CA ARG A 385 17.88 -36.87 19.39
C ARG A 385 16.45 -36.64 19.86
N GLU A 386 15.87 -37.72 20.35
CA GLU A 386 14.46 -38.04 20.55
C GLU A 386 13.77 -37.32 21.73
N THR A 387 12.44 -37.18 21.58
CA THR A 387 11.33 -37.21 22.56
C THR A 387 11.58 -36.83 24.03
N VAL A 388 10.86 -35.82 24.53
CA VAL A 388 10.06 -35.88 25.78
C VAL A 388 8.82 -34.97 25.64
N GLU A 389 7.70 -35.48 26.13
CA GLU A 389 6.34 -34.95 26.12
C GLU A 389 6.13 -33.66 26.93
N GLY A 390 5.13 -32.86 26.50
CA GLY A 390 4.20 -32.20 27.42
C GLY A 390 4.34 -30.69 27.64
N VAL A 391 3.82 -29.84 26.73
CA VAL A 391 3.16 -28.55 27.05
C VAL A 391 2.11 -28.22 25.97
N PRO A 392 0.89 -27.74 26.30
CA PRO A 392 -0.19 -27.52 25.33
C PRO A 392 0.04 -26.30 24.45
N GLY A 393 -0.31 -26.44 23.17
CA GLY A 393 -0.10 -25.44 22.13
C GLY A 393 -0.89 -24.15 22.31
N ARG A 394 -0.25 -23.04 21.91
CA ARG A 394 -0.93 -21.83 21.48
C ARG A 394 -0.73 -21.73 19.97
N GLY A 395 -1.80 -22.02 19.24
CA GLY A 395 -1.90 -21.76 17.81
C GLY A 395 -1.89 -20.27 17.57
N TRP A 396 -1.10 -19.84 16.59
CA TRP A 396 -1.05 -18.49 16.07
C TRP A 396 -2.11 -18.38 14.97
N PHE A 397 -3.06 -17.46 15.15
CA PHE A 397 -3.96 -16.93 14.12
C PHE A 397 -3.52 -15.52 13.76
#